data_AF-A0A4R5CKW7-F1
#
_entry.id   AF-A0A4R5CKW7-F1
#
_cell.length_a   1.000
_cell.length_b   1.000
_cell.length_c   1.000
_cell.angle_alpha   90.00
_cell.angle_beta   90.00
_cell.angle_gamma   90.00
#
_symmetry.space_group_name_H-M   'P 1'
#
loop_
_entity.id
_entity.type
_entity.pdbx_description
1 polymer ?
#
loop_
_entity_poly.entity_id
_entity_poly.type
_entity_poly.pdbx_seq_one_letter_code
_entity_poly.pdbx_strand_id
1 'polypeptide(L)'
;MENSDPGPIHTPRYLRTITAADDLARRMGHPHAGAEHLFLALLRDKNAIPTQILSTKIDLDDLDAEIVALMTSAGYLRSSSDDETDP
;
A
#
# COMPACT_ATOMS: atom_id res chain seq x y z
N MET A 1 6.71 -29.21 24.48
CA MET A 1 7.48 -27.97 24.24
C MET A 1 7.00 -27.44 22.91
N GLU A 2 6.26 -26.34 22.96
CA GLU A 2 5.56 -25.75 21.83
C GLU A 2 6.59 -25.16 20.87
N ASN A 3 6.61 -25.69 19.64
CA ASN A 3 7.36 -25.09 18.54
C ASN A 3 6.59 -23.84 18.11
N SER A 4 6.83 -22.72 18.79
CA SER A 4 6.36 -21.41 18.35
C SER A 4 7.24 -20.99 17.19
N ASP A 5 6.83 -21.30 15.97
CA ASP A 5 7.41 -20.70 14.76
C ASP A 5 7.31 -19.17 14.94
N PRO A 6 8.43 -18.45 15.09
CA PRO A 6 8.40 -17.01 15.34
C PRO A 6 7.90 -16.23 14.11
N GLY A 7 7.63 -16.92 13.00
CA GLY A 7 7.24 -16.32 11.74
C GLY A 7 8.43 -15.66 11.04
N PRO A 8 8.18 -15.05 9.87
CA PRO A 8 9.23 -14.43 9.10
C PRO A 8 9.74 -13.14 9.78
N ILE A 9 11.07 -12.97 9.78
CA ILE A 9 11.68 -11.72 10.21
C ILE A 9 11.44 -10.65 9.14
N HIS A 10 10.82 -9.54 9.53
CA HIS A 10 10.59 -8.42 8.64
C HIS A 10 11.85 -7.57 8.46
N THR A 11 12.15 -7.21 7.21
CA THR A 11 13.28 -6.34 6.90
C THR A 11 12.96 -4.88 7.25
N PRO A 12 13.97 -4.02 7.51
CA PRO A 12 13.75 -2.59 7.70
C PRO A 12 13.05 -1.92 6.52
N ARG A 13 13.23 -2.43 5.30
CA ARG A 13 12.54 -1.92 4.11
C ARG A 13 11.05 -2.23 4.17
N TYR A 14 10.68 -3.47 4.49
CA TYR A 14 9.29 -3.88 4.64
C TYR A 14 8.55 -3.00 5.67
N LEU A 15 9.15 -2.79 6.85
CA LEU A 15 8.56 -1.95 7.89
C LEU A 15 8.39 -0.50 7.44
N ARG A 16 9.37 0.06 6.72
CA ARG A 16 9.25 1.41 6.13
C ARG A 16 8.13 1.49 5.10
N THR A 17 7.93 0.46 4.28
CA THR A 17 6.83 0.42 3.30
C THR A 17 5.48 0.42 4.01
N ILE A 18 5.31 -0.32 5.11
CA ILE A 18 4.09 -0.29 5.92
C ILE A 18 3.87 1.11 6.51
N THR A 19 4.88 1.69 7.17
CA THR A 19 4.75 3.04 7.75
C THR A 19 4.42 4.08 6.68
N ALA A 20 5.01 3.97 5.49
CA ALA A 20 4.70 4.85 4.37
C ALA A 20 3.25 4.67 3.88
N ALA A 21 2.71 3.45 3.90
CA ALA A 21 1.31 3.19 3.56
C ALA A 21 0.37 3.87 4.56
N ASP A 22 0.65 3.77 5.86
CA ASP A 22 -0.12 4.44 6.92
C ASP A 22 -0.12 5.96 6.75
N ASP A 23 1.06 6.53 6.45
CA ASP A 23 1.21 7.96 6.20
C ASP A 23 0.43 8.42 4.95
N LEU A 24 0.37 7.60 3.90
CA LEU A 24 -0.43 7.89 2.71
C LEU A 24 -1.93 7.93 3.04
N ALA A 25 -2.44 6.93 3.75
CA ALA A 25 -3.85 6.89 4.16
C ALA A 25 -4.22 8.13 4.98
N ARG A 26 -3.39 8.47 5.97
CA ARG A 26 -3.59 9.67 6.81
C ARG A 26 -3.60 10.97 5.99
N ARG A 27 -2.66 11.12 5.04
CA ARG A 27 -2.57 12.31 4.18
C ARG A 27 -3.75 12.44 3.23
N MET A 28 -4.31 11.31 2.79
CA MET A 28 -5.50 11.27 1.93
C MET A 28 -6.81 11.40 2.71
N GLY A 29 -6.76 11.38 4.05
CA GLY A 29 -7.94 11.44 4.90
C GLY A 29 -8.73 10.13 4.93
N HIS A 30 -8.11 9.01 4.55
CA HIS A 30 -8.73 7.69 4.63
C HIS A 30 -8.59 7.14 6.06
N PRO A 31 -9.66 6.56 6.63
CA PRO A 31 -9.65 6.07 8.01
C PRO A 31 -8.74 4.85 8.22
N HIS A 32 -8.46 4.09 7.14
CA HIS A 32 -7.70 2.85 7.18
C HIS A 32 -6.69 2.78 6.02
N ALA A 33 -5.58 2.07 6.25
CA ALA A 33 -4.58 1.78 5.23
C ALA A 33 -4.87 0.41 4.57
N GLY A 34 -5.47 0.45 3.38
CA GLY A 34 -5.69 -0.73 2.53
C GLY A 34 -4.52 -1.12 1.63
N ALA A 35 -4.73 -2.17 0.83
CA ALA A 35 -3.71 -2.74 -0.07
C ALA A 35 -3.21 -1.74 -1.12
N GLU A 36 -4.06 -0.82 -1.55
CA GLU A 36 -3.74 0.27 -2.47
C GLU A 36 -2.75 1.27 -1.86
N HIS A 37 -2.85 1.58 -0.56
CA HIS A 37 -1.88 2.43 0.13
C HIS A 37 -0.53 1.74 0.23
N LEU A 38 -0.54 0.43 0.54
CA LEU A 38 0.66 -0.40 0.58
C LEU A 38 1.32 -0.51 -0.79
N PHE A 39 0.51 -0.72 -1.83
CA PHE A 39 1.00 -0.79 -3.20
C PHE A 39 1.58 0.55 -3.66
N LEU A 40 0.91 1.66 -3.37
CA LEU A 40 1.41 3.01 -3.67
C LEU A 40 2.72 3.31 -2.93
N ALA A 41 2.83 2.92 -1.65
CA ALA A 41 4.08 3.03 -0.89
C ALA A 41 5.21 2.20 -1.52
N LEU A 42 4.91 0.98 -1.96
CA LEU A 42 5.87 0.11 -2.64
C LEU A 42 6.30 0.67 -4.00
N LEU A 43 5.34 1.16 -4.79
CA LEU A 43 5.56 1.78 -6.11
C LEU A 43 6.46 3.01 -6.02
N ARG A 44 6.37 3.76 -4.91
CA ARG A 44 7.21 4.94 -4.65
C ARG A 44 8.62 4.59 -4.15
N ASP A 45 8.85 3.37 -3.65
CA ASP A 45 10.21 2.84 -3.47
C ASP A 45 10.77 2.35 -4.81
N LYS A 46 11.40 3.25 -5.56
CA LYS A 46 12.01 2.95 -6.87
C LYS A 46 13.12 1.88 -6.79
N ASN A 47 13.65 1.58 -5.60
CA ASN A 47 14.66 0.53 -5.39
C ASN A 47 14.04 -0.83 -5.02
N ALA A 48 12.73 -0.93 -4.83
CA ALA A 48 12.07 -2.21 -4.60
C ALA A 48 12.08 -3.06 -5.88
N ILE A 49 12.34 -4.36 -5.74
CA ILE A 49 12.40 -5.29 -6.88
C ILE A 49 11.10 -5.26 -7.71
N PRO A 50 9.89 -5.31 -7.12
CA PRO A 50 8.65 -5.24 -7.90
C PRO A 50 8.54 -3.94 -8.70
N THR A 51 8.93 -2.81 -8.11
CA THR A 51 8.91 -1.49 -8.75
C THR A 51 9.90 -1.41 -9.90
N GLN A 52 11.10 -1.95 -9.73
CA GLN A 52 12.10 -2.05 -10.82
C GLN A 52 11.62 -2.95 -11.97
N ILE A 53 10.85 -4.00 -11.69
CA ILE A 53 10.25 -4.83 -12.74
C ILE A 53 9.15 -4.04 -13.45
N LEU A 54 8.28 -3.36 -12.71
CA LEU A 54 7.19 -2.55 -13.29
C LEU A 54 7.74 -1.43 -14.18
N SER A 55 8.84 -0.77 -13.80
CA SER A 55 9.44 0.30 -14.62
C SER A 55 9.95 -0.15 -15.98
N THR A 56 10.08 -1.46 -16.21
CA THR A 56 10.43 -2.01 -17.54
C THR A 56 9.21 -2.27 -18.42
N LYS A 57 8.00 -2.18 -17.87
CA LYS A 57 6.75 -2.57 -18.53
C LYS A 57 5.80 -1.40 -18.73
N ILE A 58 5.81 -0.43 -17.81
CA ILE A 58 4.88 0.69 -17.75
C ILE A 58 5.60 1.94 -17.25
N ASP A 59 5.02 3.10 -17.55
CA ASP A 59 5.43 4.36 -16.92
C ASP A 59 4.94 4.36 -15.46
N LEU A 60 5.88 4.52 -14.53
CA LEU A 60 5.56 4.45 -13.10
C LEU A 60 4.83 5.69 -12.60
N ASP A 61 5.03 6.83 -13.25
CA ASP A 61 4.41 8.10 -12.84
C ASP A 61 2.97 8.14 -13.33
N ASP A 62 2.69 7.61 -14.53
CA ASP A 62 1.33 7.38 -15.02
C ASP A 62 0.57 6.40 -14.11
N LEU A 63 1.20 5.28 -13.71
CA LEU A 63 0.59 4.33 -12.79
C LEU A 63 0.31 4.93 -11.40
N ASP A 64 1.24 5.73 -10.84
CA ASP A 64 1.03 6.43 -9.57
C ASP A 64 -0.19 7.37 -9.66
N ALA A 65 -0.27 8.16 -10.75
CA ALA A 65 -1.38 9.07 -10.98
C ALA A 65 -2.72 8.34 -11.13
N GLU A 66 -2.75 7.20 -11.84
CA GLU A 66 -3.96 6.40 -12.02
C GLU A 66 -4.47 5.82 -10.69
N ILE A 67 -3.57 5.27 -9.86
CA ILE A 67 -3.93 4.75 -8.53
C ILE A 67 -4.49 5.87 -7.66
N VAL A 68 -3.81 7.01 -7.60
CA VAL A 68 -4.26 8.17 -6.81
C VAL A 68 -5.63 8.65 -7.31
N ALA A 69 -5.84 8.74 -8.62
CA ALA A 69 -7.13 9.13 -9.19
C ALA A 69 -8.26 8.19 -8.76
N LEU A 70 -8.02 6.86 -8.82
CA LEU A 70 -8.97 5.86 -8.36
C LEU A 70 -9.29 5.99 -6.87
N MET A 71 -8.28 6.24 -6.03
CA MET A 71 -8.45 6.43 -4.59
C MET A 71 -9.22 7.71 -4.24
N THR A 72 -9.15 8.74 -5.08
CA THR A 72 -9.96 9.96 -4.91
C THR A 72 -11.37 9.87 -5.49
N SER A 73 -11.70 8.77 -6.18
CA SER A 73 -12.99 8.60 -6.82
C SER A 73 -14.11 8.32 -5.80
N ALA A 74 -15.33 8.78 -6.10
CA ALA A 74 -16.49 8.59 -5.23
C ALA A 74 -16.84 7.10 -4.99
N GLY A 75 -16.40 6.19 -5.85
CA GLY A 75 -16.58 4.74 -5.67
C GLY A 75 -15.66 4.15 -4.61
N TYR A 76 -14.41 4.64 -4.53
CA TYR A 76 -13.44 4.20 -3.52
C TYR A 76 -13.83 4.67 -2.11
N LEU A 77 -14.29 5.91 -1.96
CA LEU A 77 -14.76 6.44 -0.68
C LEU A 77 -15.99 5.69 -0.12
N ARG A 78 -16.82 5.10 -1.00
CA ARG A 78 -17.95 4.26 -0.58
C ARG A 78 -17.49 2.88 -0.15
N SER A 79 -16.64 2.23 -0.95
CA SER A 79 -16.13 0.88 -0.64
C SER A 79 -15.29 0.82 0.63
N SER A 80 -14.55 1.89 0.97
CA SER A 80 -13.77 1.97 2.20
C SER A 80 -14.62 2.17 3.47
N SER A 81 -15.89 2.55 3.31
CA SER A 81 -16.86 2.64 4.40
C SER A 81 -17.54 1.29 4.69
N ASP A 82 -17.54 0.38 3.71
CA ASP A 82 -18.25 -0.91 3.79
C ASP A 82 -17.38 -2.02 4.43
N ASP A 83 -16.08 -1.80 4.59
CA ASP A 83 -15.15 -2.74 5.25
C ASP A 83 -15.14 -2.58 6.79
N GLU A 84 -16.01 -1.71 7.36
CA GLU A 84 -16.18 -1.50 8.82
C GLU A 84 -16.94 -2.61 9.56
N THR A 85 -17.13 -3.79 8.96
CA THR A 85 -17.78 -4.92 9.65
C THR A 85 -16.91 -6.18 9.68
N ASP A 86 -15.88 -6.18 10.51
CA ASP A 86 -15.47 -7.39 11.23
C ASP A 86 -15.01 -6.98 12.65
N PRO A 87 -15.68 -7.46 13.73
CA PRO A 87 -15.44 -7.05 15.11
C PRO A 87 -14.06 -7.44 15.69
#